data_AF-A0A9E4DL56-F1
#
_entry.id   AF-A0A9E4DL56-F1
#
_cell.length_a   1.000
_cell.length_b   1.000
_cell.length_c   1.000
_cell.angle_alpha   90.00
_cell.angle_beta   90.00
_cell.angle_gamma   90.00
#
_symmetry.space_group_name_H-M   'P 1'
#
loop_
_entity.id
_entity.type
_entity.pdbx_description
1 polymer ?
#
loop_
_entity_poly.entity_id
_entity_poly.type
_entity_poly.pdbx_seq_one_letter_code
_entity_poly.pdbx_strand_id
1 'polypeptide(L)'
;MIKMNRLLPAAIVIAFCVATWLPSTAVSDNLNIDLDLGGDAHEMVLDETRQIIYVSVPSLHEIVRVSAVDFSVIDRLVLASAPRGIDMSDDGSRLFAALYDSGSVAIIDLDALTYSTFDVADQLDDPRAWDVEYVPGERLYVSANPGSGGFAYIAQIDLALGTAQRVANNRIIRAAPVFAERDGQYLFVGEGFSPNSLYKLDLNQPNAPIVLEDDHGSVSGASKLEVSPLGERIHTTSGQVVSTASINQVALVAPGFTQYADDSHFYVAQFNNYDADPNITIVASFDTTTFLPSAEWTLPCPHSFSSAPKDFIALPDGAGFLILTGAKLCGLIGDNGALDADGDGVIDTSDNCPYDSNPGQENADGDAYGDVCDPYPADPDNLSACLFDAGQQDQTIEGLLLQVQQLKDELARLTDSDADGVPDVDDLCPGTRPRAKVDDFGCSRKQSR
;
A
#
# COMPACT_ATOMS: atom_id res chain seq x y z
N MET A 1 -77.88 49.46 0.26
CA MET A 1 -78.03 48.01 -0.02
C MET A 1 -78.16 47.83 -1.52
N ILE A 2 -77.44 46.85 -2.07
CA ILE A 2 -77.33 46.49 -3.49
C ILE A 2 -76.49 47.47 -4.33
N LYS A 3 -75.29 47.02 -4.71
CA LYS A 3 -74.78 47.17 -6.09
C LYS A 3 -73.72 46.10 -6.38
N MET A 4 -74.10 45.16 -7.22
CA MET A 4 -73.21 44.36 -8.05
C MET A 4 -72.45 45.29 -9.02
N ASN A 5 -71.19 44.99 -9.29
CA ASN A 5 -70.80 44.57 -10.64
C ASN A 5 -69.41 43.92 -10.66
N ARG A 6 -69.37 42.73 -11.25
CA ARG A 6 -68.17 42.03 -11.71
C ARG A 6 -67.54 42.78 -12.89
N LEU A 7 -66.21 42.71 -13.00
CA LEU A 7 -65.47 42.48 -14.25
C LEU A 7 -64.10 41.84 -13.89
N LEU A 8 -63.72 40.81 -14.65
CA LEU A 8 -62.54 39.91 -14.53
C LEU A 8 -61.25 40.56 -15.14
N PRO A 9 -60.11 39.85 -15.30
CA PRO A 9 -59.04 39.65 -14.32
C PRO A 9 -57.65 40.04 -14.90
N ALA A 10 -56.59 39.67 -14.15
CA ALA A 10 -55.24 39.34 -14.60
C ALA A 10 -54.10 40.27 -14.15
N ALA A 11 -53.11 39.56 -13.60
CA ALA A 11 -51.71 39.90 -13.41
C ALA A 11 -51.33 40.61 -12.11
N ILE A 12 -50.24 40.07 -11.53
CA ILE A 12 -49.25 40.72 -10.65
C ILE A 12 -49.40 40.43 -9.15
N VAL A 13 -48.51 39.51 -8.72
CA VAL A 13 -47.75 39.46 -7.47
C VAL A 13 -48.51 39.07 -6.20
N ILE A 14 -48.38 37.80 -5.82
CA ILE A 14 -48.51 37.37 -4.43
C ILE A 14 -47.10 37.08 -3.91
N ALA A 15 -46.65 38.01 -3.10
CA ALA A 15 -45.51 37.91 -2.22
C ALA A 15 -45.96 37.26 -0.89
N PHE A 16 -45.14 36.34 -0.39
CA PHE A 16 -45.00 35.88 1.00
C PHE A 16 -46.20 35.22 1.70
N CYS A 17 -46.18 33.87 1.73
CA CYS A 17 -46.17 33.08 2.98
C CYS A 17 -46.07 31.58 2.64
N VAL A 18 -44.85 31.09 2.40
CA VAL A 18 -44.49 29.69 2.66
C VAL A 18 -43.08 29.75 3.23
N ALA A 19 -42.97 29.66 4.56
CA ALA A 19 -41.70 29.27 5.17
C ALA A 19 -41.47 27.81 4.78
N THR A 20 -40.87 27.60 3.61
CA THR A 20 -40.22 26.33 3.29
C THR A 20 -39.05 26.21 4.25
N TRP A 21 -39.12 25.22 5.13
CA TRP A 21 -37.93 24.47 5.50
C TRP A 21 -37.27 24.03 4.19
N LEU A 22 -36.34 24.83 3.69
CA LEU A 22 -35.25 24.29 2.89
C LEU A 22 -34.36 23.62 3.93
N PRO A 23 -34.02 22.32 3.80
CA PRO A 23 -32.83 21.85 4.48
C PRO A 23 -31.73 22.81 4.04
N SER A 24 -31.03 23.38 5.03
CA SER A 24 -29.75 24.02 4.79
C SER A 24 -28.98 23.13 3.82
N THR A 25 -28.53 23.72 2.72
CA THR A 25 -27.47 23.15 1.90
C THR A 25 -26.45 22.53 2.85
N ALA A 26 -26.33 21.20 2.85
CA ALA A 26 -25.10 20.58 3.30
C ALA A 26 -24.02 21.25 2.46
N VAL A 27 -23.21 22.10 3.09
CA VAL A 27 -21.90 22.37 2.55
C VAL A 27 -21.25 21.01 2.60
N SER A 28 -20.94 20.44 1.44
CA SER A 28 -20.10 19.26 1.41
C SER A 28 -18.71 19.74 1.83
N ASP A 29 -18.34 19.51 3.09
CA ASP A 29 -17.01 19.80 3.61
C ASP A 29 -16.02 18.75 3.08
N ASN A 30 -15.79 18.74 1.77
CA ASN A 30 -14.77 17.89 1.16
C ASN A 30 -13.42 18.18 1.85
N LEU A 31 -12.72 17.13 2.29
CA LEU A 31 -11.39 17.28 2.85
C LEU A 31 -10.40 17.53 1.70
N ASN A 32 -9.78 18.70 1.72
CA ASN A 32 -8.68 19.01 0.82
C ASN A 32 -7.36 18.61 1.49
N ILE A 33 -6.63 17.71 0.85
CA ILE A 33 -5.29 17.31 1.31
C ILE A 33 -4.27 18.20 0.60
N ASP A 34 -3.35 18.77 1.38
CA ASP A 34 -2.15 19.45 0.90
C ASP A 34 -0.98 19.10 1.83
N LEU A 35 -0.47 17.88 1.67
CA LEU A 35 0.60 17.33 2.49
C LEU A 35 1.96 17.59 1.84
N ASP A 36 2.84 18.29 2.57
CA ASP A 36 4.25 18.46 2.19
C ASP A 36 5.07 17.23 2.59
N LEU A 37 5.63 16.55 1.61
CA LEU A 37 6.48 15.37 1.78
C LEU A 37 7.95 15.75 2.09
N GLY A 38 8.32 17.02 1.93
CA GLY A 38 9.64 17.57 2.26
C GLY A 38 10.70 17.40 1.16
N GLY A 39 10.36 16.75 0.04
CA GLY A 39 11.27 16.51 -1.09
C GLY A 39 10.53 16.03 -2.33
N ASP A 40 11.17 16.12 -3.50
CA ASP A 40 10.58 15.71 -4.77
C ASP A 40 10.27 14.21 -4.78
N ALA A 41 8.98 13.91 -4.83
CA ALA A 41 8.41 12.59 -4.94
C ALA A 41 8.33 12.12 -6.39
N HIS A 42 8.19 10.80 -6.58
CA HIS A 42 8.18 10.17 -7.90
C HIS A 42 6.93 9.33 -8.17
N GLU A 43 6.60 8.42 -7.26
CA GLU A 43 5.48 7.48 -7.44
C GLU A 43 4.85 7.15 -6.09
N MET A 44 3.58 6.75 -6.12
CA MET A 44 2.84 6.31 -4.94
C MET A 44 2.07 5.02 -5.20
N VAL A 45 1.98 4.17 -4.18
CA VAL A 45 1.20 2.93 -4.20
C VAL A 45 0.30 2.90 -2.97
N LEU A 46 -0.96 2.57 -3.16
CA LEU A 46 -1.94 2.36 -2.09
C LEU A 46 -1.94 0.89 -1.68
N ASP A 47 -1.71 0.63 -0.40
CA ASP A 47 -1.98 -0.64 0.27
C ASP A 47 -3.32 -0.51 0.99
N GLU A 48 -4.37 -0.98 0.34
CA GLU A 48 -5.75 -0.95 0.85
C GLU A 48 -5.91 -1.80 2.11
N THR A 49 -5.16 -2.90 2.23
CA THR A 49 -5.25 -3.77 3.41
C THR A 49 -4.68 -3.09 4.65
N ARG A 50 -3.50 -2.45 4.55
CA ARG A 50 -2.90 -1.72 5.68
C ARG A 50 -3.37 -0.29 5.81
N GLN A 51 -4.12 0.23 4.84
CA GLN A 51 -4.55 1.62 4.79
C GLN A 51 -3.36 2.58 4.77
N ILE A 52 -2.36 2.27 3.94
CA ILE A 52 -1.11 3.03 3.83
C ILE A 52 -0.84 3.38 2.38
N ILE A 53 -0.47 4.64 2.15
CA ILE A 53 0.08 5.10 0.89
C ILE A 53 1.60 5.15 1.05
N TYR A 54 2.30 4.35 0.27
CA TYR A 54 3.75 4.39 0.17
C TYR A 54 4.14 5.37 -0.92
N VAL A 55 4.99 6.34 -0.60
CA VAL A 55 5.44 7.36 -1.57
C VAL A 55 6.95 7.33 -1.68
N SER A 56 7.47 7.17 -2.89
CA SER A 56 8.91 7.29 -3.13
C SER A 56 9.33 8.76 -3.22
N VAL A 57 10.32 9.13 -2.40
CA VAL A 57 10.89 10.49 -2.37
C VAL A 57 12.39 10.42 -2.69
N PRO A 58 12.75 10.30 -3.99
CA PRO A 58 14.13 10.11 -4.41
C PRO A 58 15.09 11.18 -3.90
N SER A 59 14.66 12.45 -3.80
CA SER A 59 15.54 13.54 -3.33
C SER A 59 15.97 13.40 -1.86
N LEU A 60 15.26 12.60 -1.07
CA LEU A 60 15.55 12.35 0.34
C LEU A 60 16.06 10.93 0.59
N HIS A 61 16.06 10.07 -0.43
CA HIS A 61 16.35 8.63 -0.30
C HIS A 61 15.37 7.93 0.64
N GLU A 62 14.09 8.30 0.59
CA GLU A 62 13.07 7.83 1.53
C GLU A 62 11.88 7.17 0.81
N ILE A 63 11.29 6.17 1.46
CA ILE A 63 9.87 5.83 1.29
C ILE A 63 9.11 6.49 2.44
N VAL A 64 8.18 7.37 2.12
CA VAL A 64 7.29 8.01 3.10
C VAL A 64 6.02 7.19 3.20
N ARG A 65 5.65 6.80 4.42
CA ARG A 65 4.38 6.10 4.69
C ARG A 65 3.37 7.13 5.16
N VAL A 66 2.28 7.27 4.40
CA VAL A 66 1.18 8.17 4.69
C VAL A 66 -0.05 7.32 5.01
N SER A 67 -0.79 7.68 6.05
CA SER A 67 -2.05 7.04 6.40
C SER A 67 -3.09 7.31 5.31
N ALA A 68 -3.76 6.28 4.80
CA ALA A 68 -4.86 6.44 3.84
C ALA A 68 -6.16 6.88 4.53
N VAL A 69 -6.19 6.94 5.87
CA VAL A 69 -7.36 7.31 6.66
C VAL A 69 -7.40 8.82 6.93
N ASP A 70 -6.33 9.35 7.54
CA ASP A 70 -6.25 10.76 7.93
C ASP A 70 -5.23 11.58 7.11
N PHE A 71 -4.56 10.93 6.14
CA PHE A 71 -3.59 11.54 5.24
C PHE A 71 -2.41 12.22 5.96
N SER A 72 -2.08 11.77 7.17
CA SER A 72 -0.91 12.18 7.91
C SER A 72 0.30 11.28 7.62
N VAL A 73 1.51 11.82 7.76
CA VAL A 73 2.74 11.01 7.66
C VAL A 73 2.84 10.12 8.90
N ILE A 74 2.86 8.81 8.69
CA ILE A 74 3.07 7.80 9.74
C ILE A 74 4.55 7.78 10.14
N ASP A 75 5.41 7.44 9.18
CA ASP A 75 6.86 7.40 9.34
C ASP A 75 7.58 7.46 7.98
N ARG A 76 8.92 7.35 8.04
CA ARG A 76 9.82 7.46 6.88
C ARG A 76 10.86 6.36 6.96
N LEU A 77 10.97 5.57 5.90
CA LEU A 77 11.99 4.55 5.73
C LEU A 77 13.13 5.11 4.88
N VAL A 78 14.30 5.33 5.49
CA VAL A 78 15.50 5.79 4.77
C VAL A 78 16.17 4.60 4.09
N LEU A 79 16.43 4.73 2.79
CA LEU A 79 17.11 3.75 1.96
C LEU A 79 18.55 4.18 1.65
N ALA A 80 19.35 3.23 1.20
CA ALA A 80 20.76 3.47 0.86
C ALA A 80 20.97 4.32 -0.41
N SER A 81 19.96 4.43 -1.26
CA SER A 81 19.99 5.12 -2.55
C SER A 81 18.59 5.68 -2.87
N ALA A 82 18.51 6.60 -3.82
CA ALA A 82 17.26 7.26 -4.23
C ALA A 82 16.22 6.28 -4.82
N PRO A 83 15.08 6.01 -4.13
CA PRO A 83 13.99 5.22 -4.69
C PRO A 83 13.22 6.01 -5.74
N ARG A 84 12.91 5.39 -6.89
CA ARG A 84 12.10 5.99 -7.97
C ARG A 84 10.81 5.22 -8.15
N GLY A 85 10.72 4.38 -9.18
CA GLY A 85 9.53 3.57 -9.38
C GLY A 85 9.38 2.58 -8.24
N ILE A 86 8.13 2.38 -7.80
CA ILE A 86 7.78 1.47 -6.72
C ILE A 86 6.58 0.62 -7.10
N ASP A 87 6.57 -0.62 -6.64
CA ASP A 87 5.44 -1.52 -6.84
C ASP A 87 5.34 -2.53 -5.69
N MET A 88 4.17 -3.11 -5.47
CA MET A 88 3.87 -3.98 -4.34
C MET A 88 3.57 -5.42 -4.79
N SER A 89 3.91 -6.40 -3.95
CA SER A 89 3.50 -7.78 -4.21
C SER A 89 1.99 -7.97 -4.05
N ASP A 90 1.40 -8.92 -4.79
CA ASP A 90 -0.05 -9.22 -4.74
C ASP A 90 -0.58 -9.50 -3.31
N ASP A 91 0.26 -10.07 -2.45
CA ASP A 91 -0.09 -10.39 -1.06
C ASP A 91 0.12 -9.22 -0.09
N GLY A 92 0.55 -8.07 -0.60
CA GLY A 92 0.88 -6.89 0.18
C GLY A 92 2.06 -7.08 1.15
N SER A 93 2.82 -8.18 1.10
CA SER A 93 3.90 -8.42 2.07
C SER A 93 5.16 -7.61 1.79
N ARG A 94 5.39 -7.22 0.54
CA ARG A 94 6.62 -6.54 0.10
C ARG A 94 6.35 -5.34 -0.79
N LEU A 95 7.15 -4.30 -0.59
CA LEU A 95 7.28 -3.17 -1.51
C LEU A 95 8.65 -3.24 -2.21
N PHE A 96 8.65 -3.02 -3.51
CA PHE A 96 9.84 -2.97 -4.34
C PHE A 96 10.13 -1.52 -4.73
N ALA A 97 11.41 -1.13 -4.77
CA ALA A 97 11.80 0.20 -5.24
C ALA A 97 13.03 0.16 -6.13
N ALA A 98 12.94 0.76 -7.32
CA ALA A 98 14.10 0.99 -8.19
C ALA A 98 15.05 2.01 -7.55
N LEU A 99 16.31 1.63 -7.31
CA LEU A 99 17.30 2.49 -6.66
C LEU A 99 18.23 3.14 -7.70
N TYR A 100 17.94 4.40 -8.04
CA TYR A 100 18.50 5.11 -9.18
C TYR A 100 20.01 5.32 -9.19
N ASP A 101 20.68 5.46 -8.05
CA ASP A 101 22.13 5.70 -8.04
C ASP A 101 22.96 4.43 -7.81
N SER A 102 22.30 3.26 -7.73
CA SER A 102 22.95 1.99 -7.39
C SER A 102 22.68 0.84 -8.36
N GLY A 103 21.79 1.01 -9.33
CA GLY A 103 21.41 -0.03 -10.30
C GLY A 103 20.78 -1.25 -9.64
N SER A 104 20.28 -1.09 -8.41
CA SER A 104 19.71 -2.15 -7.59
C SER A 104 18.23 -1.91 -7.36
N VAL A 105 17.56 -2.92 -6.79
CA VAL A 105 16.19 -2.82 -6.29
C VAL A 105 16.21 -3.01 -4.78
N ALA A 106 15.49 -2.16 -4.02
CA ALA A 106 15.17 -2.44 -2.63
C ALA A 106 13.98 -3.40 -2.58
N ILE A 107 14.12 -4.48 -1.81
CA ILE A 107 13.03 -5.41 -1.47
C ILE A 107 12.72 -5.15 0.01
N ILE A 108 11.60 -4.47 0.25
CA ILE A 108 11.17 -3.98 1.58
C ILE A 108 10.11 -4.94 2.12
N ASP A 109 10.36 -5.50 3.30
CA ASP A 109 9.37 -6.25 4.08
C ASP A 109 8.48 -5.25 4.82
N LEU A 110 7.17 -5.28 4.53
CA LEU A 110 6.23 -4.28 5.04
C LEU A 110 5.78 -4.53 6.48
N ASP A 111 5.96 -5.75 7.00
CA ASP A 111 5.62 -6.08 8.39
C ASP A 111 6.81 -5.76 9.33
N ALA A 112 8.02 -6.12 8.91
CA ALA A 112 9.24 -5.86 9.66
C ALA A 112 9.78 -4.43 9.45
N LEU A 113 9.36 -3.74 8.38
CA LEU A 113 9.90 -2.45 7.93
C LEU A 113 11.43 -2.48 7.79
N THR A 114 11.93 -3.60 7.27
CA THR A 114 13.35 -3.78 6.93
C THR A 114 13.47 -4.02 5.44
N TYR A 115 14.65 -3.80 4.87
CA TYR A 115 14.86 -4.04 3.45
C TYR A 115 16.20 -4.69 3.17
N SER A 116 16.24 -5.38 2.04
CA SER A 116 17.46 -5.86 1.40
C SER A 116 17.59 -5.24 0.01
N THR A 117 18.76 -5.35 -0.62
CA THR A 117 18.98 -4.86 -1.98
C THR A 117 19.38 -5.98 -2.91
N PHE A 118 18.86 -5.97 -4.13
CA PHE A 118 19.23 -6.88 -5.21
C PHE A 118 19.86 -6.09 -6.36
N ASP A 119 21.12 -6.37 -6.69
CA ASP A 119 21.84 -5.69 -7.77
C ASP A 119 21.46 -6.28 -9.13
N VAL A 120 21.04 -5.42 -10.05
CA VAL A 120 20.69 -5.76 -11.44
C VAL A 120 21.43 -4.89 -12.46
N ALA A 121 22.44 -4.12 -12.06
CA ALA A 121 23.12 -3.16 -12.93
C ALA A 121 23.73 -3.85 -14.17
N ASP A 122 24.29 -5.05 -13.99
CA ASP A 122 24.82 -5.86 -15.09
C ASP A 122 23.74 -6.31 -16.08
N GLN A 123 22.56 -6.70 -15.59
CA GLN A 123 21.41 -7.08 -16.43
C GLN A 123 20.77 -5.88 -17.12
N LEU A 124 20.82 -4.70 -16.51
CA LEU A 124 20.35 -3.45 -17.11
C LEU A 124 21.36 -2.88 -18.12
N ASP A 125 22.66 -3.19 -17.96
CA ASP A 125 23.78 -2.49 -18.60
C ASP A 125 23.79 -0.97 -18.31
N ASP A 126 23.27 -0.60 -17.13
CA ASP A 126 23.24 0.78 -16.65
C ASP A 126 23.15 0.81 -15.11
N PRO A 127 23.86 1.72 -14.44
CA PRO A 127 23.80 1.85 -12.98
C PRO A 127 22.55 2.59 -12.47
N ARG A 128 21.58 2.95 -13.34
CA ARG A 128 20.40 3.72 -12.97
C ARG A 128 19.10 2.96 -13.15
N ALA A 129 18.76 2.13 -12.17
CA ALA A 129 17.43 1.54 -12.08
C ALA A 129 16.37 2.66 -12.05
N TRP A 130 15.28 2.51 -12.80
CA TRP A 130 14.32 3.58 -13.01
C TRP A 130 12.93 3.24 -12.50
N ASP A 131 12.40 2.12 -12.94
CA ASP A 131 11.06 1.64 -12.63
C ASP A 131 11.08 0.15 -12.28
N VAL A 132 10.09 -0.29 -11.51
CA VAL A 132 9.87 -1.71 -11.19
C VAL A 132 8.42 -2.08 -11.42
N GLU A 133 8.18 -3.31 -11.87
CA GLU A 133 6.83 -3.89 -11.98
C GLU A 133 6.88 -5.32 -11.44
N TYR A 134 6.10 -5.56 -10.39
CA TYR A 134 5.84 -6.89 -9.87
C TYR A 134 4.84 -7.60 -10.78
N VAL A 135 5.15 -8.85 -11.09
CA VAL A 135 4.30 -9.71 -11.90
C VAL A 135 4.05 -10.98 -11.12
N PRO A 136 2.79 -11.47 -11.06
CA PRO A 136 2.44 -12.67 -10.31
C PRO A 136 3.38 -13.85 -10.59
N GLY A 137 3.66 -14.59 -9.52
CA GLY A 137 4.59 -15.72 -9.52
C GLY A 137 6.05 -15.35 -9.22
N GLU A 138 6.28 -14.39 -8.30
CA GLU A 138 7.61 -14.02 -7.80
C GLU A 138 8.55 -13.46 -8.89
N ARG A 139 7.99 -12.71 -9.86
CA ARG A 139 8.76 -12.10 -10.93
C ARG A 139 8.74 -10.58 -10.76
N LEU A 140 9.90 -9.95 -10.86
CA LEU A 140 10.01 -8.50 -10.86
C LEU A 140 10.73 -8.05 -12.12
N TYR A 141 10.16 -7.10 -12.85
CA TYR A 141 10.80 -6.47 -13.99
C TYR A 141 11.35 -5.12 -13.58
N VAL A 142 12.53 -4.78 -14.10
CA VAL A 142 13.25 -3.56 -13.73
C VAL A 142 13.72 -2.88 -15.00
N SER A 143 13.48 -1.57 -15.09
CA SER A 143 13.99 -0.73 -16.17
C SER A 143 15.18 0.10 -15.70
N ALA A 144 15.87 0.71 -16.67
CA ALA A 144 16.91 1.68 -16.40
C ALA A 144 16.69 3.00 -17.16
N ASN A 145 17.24 4.09 -16.62
CA ASN A 145 17.29 5.37 -17.30
C ASN A 145 18.72 5.73 -17.69
N PRO A 146 19.12 5.40 -18.92
CA PRO A 146 20.49 5.61 -19.33
C PRO A 146 20.78 7.08 -19.73
N GLY A 147 19.81 7.98 -19.60
CA GLY A 147 19.88 9.37 -20.06
C GLY A 147 19.86 9.47 -21.60
N SER A 148 19.95 10.71 -22.12
CA SER A 148 19.70 11.01 -23.54
C SER A 148 20.63 10.35 -24.56
N GLY A 149 21.73 9.72 -24.14
CA GLY A 149 22.71 9.09 -25.03
C GLY A 149 23.11 7.68 -24.63
N GLY A 150 22.52 7.12 -23.57
CA GLY A 150 22.88 5.79 -23.10
C GLY A 150 21.94 4.70 -23.62
N PHE A 151 22.30 3.46 -23.35
CA PHE A 151 21.54 2.26 -23.70
C PHE A 151 21.19 1.53 -22.40
N ALA A 152 19.98 1.01 -22.33
CA ALA A 152 19.55 0.17 -21.22
C ALA A 152 18.71 -0.96 -21.77
N TYR A 153 18.54 -1.97 -20.92
CA TYR A 153 17.71 -3.12 -21.19
C TYR A 153 16.80 -3.34 -19.99
N ILE A 154 15.93 -4.34 -20.11
CA ILE A 154 15.06 -4.75 -19.02
C ILE A 154 15.70 -5.95 -18.32
N ALA A 155 15.76 -5.88 -17.00
CA ALA A 155 16.10 -7.01 -16.16
C ALA A 155 14.82 -7.68 -15.66
N GLN A 156 14.83 -9.00 -15.54
CA GLN A 156 13.84 -9.76 -14.80
C GLN A 156 14.54 -10.43 -13.62
N ILE A 157 14.04 -10.19 -12.41
CA ILE A 157 14.42 -10.90 -11.19
C ILE A 157 13.40 -12.03 -10.96
N ASP A 158 13.89 -13.22 -10.70
CA ASP A 158 13.13 -14.31 -10.08
C ASP A 158 13.39 -14.23 -8.56
N LEU A 159 12.39 -13.75 -7.83
CA LEU A 159 12.48 -13.46 -6.40
C LEU A 159 12.57 -14.75 -5.57
N ALA A 160 11.94 -15.84 -6.04
CA ALA A 160 11.98 -17.13 -5.37
C ALA A 160 13.36 -17.79 -5.48
N LEU A 161 14.02 -17.67 -6.64
CA LEU A 161 15.34 -18.22 -6.89
C LEU A 161 16.48 -17.28 -6.50
N GLY A 162 16.20 -15.98 -6.32
CA GLY A 162 17.21 -14.96 -6.09
C GLY A 162 18.16 -14.80 -7.28
N THR A 163 17.64 -14.87 -8.50
CA THR A 163 18.42 -14.75 -9.74
C THR A 163 17.88 -13.65 -10.64
N ALA A 164 18.73 -13.08 -11.49
CA ALA A 164 18.31 -12.09 -12.46
C ALA A 164 18.84 -12.40 -13.87
N GLN A 165 18.06 -12.05 -14.88
CA GLN A 165 18.41 -12.19 -16.29
C GLN A 165 17.97 -10.99 -17.11
N ARG A 166 18.61 -10.78 -18.26
CA ARG A 166 18.19 -9.78 -19.24
C ARG A 166 17.06 -10.35 -20.11
N VAL A 167 16.00 -9.57 -20.29
CA VAL A 167 14.84 -9.92 -21.12
C VAL A 167 14.67 -8.93 -22.26
N ALA A 168 13.77 -9.22 -23.21
CA ALA A 168 13.56 -8.43 -24.43
C ALA A 168 14.87 -8.15 -25.20
N ASN A 169 15.79 -9.12 -25.21
CA ASN A 169 17.16 -9.01 -25.75
C ASN A 169 17.23 -8.67 -27.25
N ASN A 170 16.10 -8.73 -27.96
CA ASN A 170 15.99 -8.34 -29.35
C ASN A 170 15.93 -6.82 -29.57
N ARG A 171 15.85 -6.01 -28.51
CA ARG A 171 15.72 -4.55 -28.60
C ARG A 171 16.52 -3.85 -27.51
N ILE A 172 17.02 -2.67 -27.84
CA ILE A 172 17.52 -1.71 -26.85
C ILE A 172 16.37 -0.75 -26.55
N ILE A 173 16.00 -0.62 -25.28
CA ILE A 173 14.90 0.23 -24.83
C ILE A 173 15.50 1.43 -24.10
N ARG A 174 15.09 2.63 -24.49
CA ARG A 174 15.75 3.88 -24.04
C ARG A 174 14.85 4.70 -23.13
N ALA A 175 15.46 5.76 -22.60
CA ALA A 175 14.74 6.94 -22.11
C ALA A 175 13.76 6.68 -20.95
N ALA A 176 14.25 6.06 -19.89
CA ALA A 176 13.52 5.96 -18.63
C ALA A 176 12.16 5.27 -18.81
N PRO A 177 12.15 4.04 -19.36
CA PRO A 177 10.90 3.41 -19.72
C PRO A 177 10.14 3.00 -18.46
N VAL A 178 8.83 3.10 -18.55
CA VAL A 178 7.89 2.71 -17.49
C VAL A 178 7.15 1.45 -17.89
N PHE A 179 6.62 0.76 -16.89
CA PHE A 179 5.86 -0.46 -17.08
C PHE A 179 4.36 -0.25 -16.89
N ALA A 180 3.61 -1.24 -17.38
CA ALA A 180 2.28 -1.55 -16.90
C ALA A 180 1.96 -3.01 -17.22
N GLU A 181 1.33 -3.67 -16.26
CA GLU A 181 0.92 -5.07 -16.31
C GLU A 181 -0.54 -5.20 -15.80
N ARG A 182 -1.23 -6.30 -16.14
CA ARG A 182 -2.58 -6.56 -15.58
C ARG A 182 -2.95 -8.04 -15.42
N ASP A 183 -2.48 -8.93 -16.29
CA ASP A 183 -2.99 -10.29 -16.44
C ASP A 183 -1.95 -11.40 -16.22
N GLY A 184 -0.73 -11.03 -15.82
CA GLY A 184 0.45 -11.88 -15.67
C GLY A 184 1.03 -12.41 -16.99
N GLN A 185 0.42 -12.10 -18.14
CA GLN A 185 0.76 -12.64 -19.45
C GLN A 185 1.57 -11.67 -20.31
N TYR A 186 1.29 -10.38 -20.21
CA TYR A 186 1.95 -9.37 -21.02
C TYR A 186 2.45 -8.19 -20.19
N LEU A 187 3.69 -7.78 -20.44
CA LEU A 187 4.25 -6.54 -19.91
C LEU A 187 4.26 -5.50 -21.03
N PHE A 188 3.70 -4.33 -20.75
CA PHE A 188 3.77 -3.18 -21.65
C PHE A 188 4.89 -2.24 -21.19
N VAL A 189 5.66 -1.73 -22.16
CA VAL A 189 6.82 -0.89 -21.88
C VAL A 189 6.72 0.37 -22.70
N GLY A 190 6.57 1.51 -22.02
CA GLY A 190 6.48 2.82 -22.64
C GLY A 190 7.75 3.63 -22.43
N GLU A 191 8.36 4.15 -23.49
CA GLU A 191 9.54 5.02 -23.34
C GLU A 191 9.12 6.42 -22.86
N GLY A 192 9.88 7.00 -21.93
CA GLY A 192 9.54 8.27 -21.28
C GLY A 192 9.90 9.54 -22.07
N PHE A 193 10.51 9.43 -23.26
CA PHE A 193 10.95 10.57 -24.06
C PHE A 193 10.40 10.55 -25.49
N SER A 194 10.13 11.74 -26.05
CA SER A 194 9.54 11.90 -27.38
C SER A 194 10.57 11.97 -28.51
N PRO A 195 10.32 11.33 -29.68
CA PRO A 195 9.18 10.43 -29.96
C PRO A 195 9.27 9.17 -29.10
N ASN A 196 8.16 8.76 -28.52
CA ASN A 196 8.10 7.64 -27.58
C ASN A 196 7.83 6.34 -28.35
N SER A 197 8.33 5.21 -27.86
CA SER A 197 7.95 3.89 -28.34
C SER A 197 7.06 3.18 -27.33
N LEU A 198 6.23 2.24 -27.81
CA LEU A 198 5.47 1.33 -26.98
C LEU A 198 5.77 -0.12 -27.39
N TYR A 199 6.12 -0.96 -26.43
CA TYR A 199 6.43 -2.37 -26.65
C TYR A 199 5.47 -3.27 -25.86
N LYS A 200 5.17 -4.43 -26.41
CA LYS A 200 4.45 -5.52 -25.73
C LYS A 200 5.35 -6.75 -25.65
N LEU A 201 5.64 -7.19 -24.43
CA LEU A 201 6.44 -8.38 -24.16
C LEU A 201 5.53 -9.54 -23.78
N ASP A 202 5.80 -10.74 -24.27
CA ASP A 202 5.06 -11.96 -23.92
C ASP A 202 5.75 -12.71 -22.79
N LEU A 203 5.18 -12.63 -21.59
CA LEU A 203 5.75 -13.18 -20.36
C LEU A 203 5.63 -14.71 -20.26
N ASN A 204 4.85 -15.33 -21.14
CA ASN A 204 4.75 -16.80 -21.23
C ASN A 204 5.86 -17.42 -22.06
N GLN A 205 6.65 -16.61 -22.75
CA GLN A 205 7.77 -17.06 -23.58
C GLN A 205 9.11 -16.84 -22.87
N PRO A 206 10.10 -17.72 -23.09
CA PRO A 206 11.43 -17.57 -22.51
C PRO A 206 12.06 -16.20 -22.85
N ASN A 207 12.59 -15.52 -21.84
CA ASN A 207 13.19 -14.18 -21.91
C ASN A 207 12.24 -13.04 -22.30
N ALA A 208 10.92 -13.23 -22.17
CA ALA A 208 9.89 -12.22 -22.42
C ALA A 208 10.15 -11.38 -23.69
N PRO A 209 10.16 -12.01 -24.88
CA PRO A 209 10.47 -11.31 -26.13
C PRO A 209 9.40 -10.25 -26.44
N ILE A 210 9.81 -9.18 -27.12
CA ILE A 210 8.87 -8.23 -27.71
C ILE A 210 8.13 -8.93 -28.85
N VAL A 211 6.80 -8.98 -28.74
CA VAL A 211 5.89 -9.59 -29.72
C VAL A 211 5.12 -8.57 -30.56
N LEU A 212 5.08 -7.32 -30.11
CA LEU A 212 4.45 -6.21 -30.82
C LEU A 212 5.10 -4.88 -30.39
N GLU A 213 5.30 -3.95 -31.33
CA GLU A 213 5.91 -2.65 -31.05
C GLU A 213 5.36 -1.54 -31.96
N ASP A 214 5.34 -0.32 -31.42
CA ASP A 214 5.24 0.95 -32.15
C ASP A 214 6.54 1.72 -31.90
N ASP A 215 7.51 1.53 -32.79
CA ASP A 215 8.85 2.13 -32.71
C ASP A 215 8.85 3.57 -33.21
N HIS A 216 8.83 4.54 -32.29
CA HIS A 216 8.67 5.97 -32.59
C HIS A 216 7.53 6.25 -33.58
N GLY A 217 6.43 5.50 -33.46
CA GLY A 217 5.37 5.46 -34.45
C GLY A 217 4.25 6.44 -34.13
N SER A 218 3.05 5.91 -33.95
CA SER A 218 1.82 6.69 -33.79
C SER A 218 1.39 6.88 -32.33
N VAL A 219 2.01 6.17 -31.39
CA VAL A 219 1.74 6.29 -29.95
C VAL A 219 2.54 7.44 -29.36
N SER A 220 1.89 8.22 -28.49
CA SER A 220 2.45 9.38 -27.82
C SER A 220 2.06 9.39 -26.34
N GLY A 221 2.87 10.01 -25.49
CA GLY A 221 2.60 10.05 -24.05
C GLY A 221 2.78 8.69 -23.35
N ALA A 222 3.69 7.85 -23.84
CA ALA A 222 3.98 6.54 -23.25
C ALA A 222 4.84 6.63 -21.97
N SER A 223 4.84 7.77 -21.28
CA SER A 223 5.64 8.01 -20.07
C SER A 223 4.96 7.58 -18.76
N LYS A 224 3.69 7.19 -18.84
CA LYS A 224 2.90 6.45 -17.83
C LYS A 224 1.81 5.73 -18.62
N LEU A 225 1.56 4.48 -18.29
CA LEU A 225 0.62 3.62 -18.97
C LEU A 225 -0.41 3.13 -17.97
N GLU A 226 -1.64 2.95 -18.41
CA GLU A 226 -2.69 2.32 -17.63
C GLU A 226 -3.38 1.27 -18.49
N VAL A 227 -3.40 0.02 -18.02
CA VAL A 227 -3.99 -1.12 -18.75
C VAL A 227 -5.41 -1.35 -18.25
N SER A 228 -6.36 -1.47 -19.17
CA SER A 228 -7.76 -1.77 -18.81
C SER A 228 -7.88 -3.07 -18.01
N PRO A 229 -8.87 -3.23 -17.11
CA PRO A 229 -9.05 -4.44 -16.30
C PRO A 229 -9.04 -5.76 -17.08
N LEU A 230 -9.60 -5.75 -18.30
CA LEU A 230 -9.63 -6.92 -19.19
C LEU A 230 -8.38 -7.09 -20.07
N GLY A 231 -7.35 -6.26 -19.90
CA GLY A 231 -6.08 -6.34 -20.65
C GLY A 231 -6.19 -6.00 -22.14
N GLU A 232 -7.30 -5.40 -22.59
CA GLU A 232 -7.60 -5.18 -24.01
C GLU A 232 -7.17 -3.80 -24.55
N ARG A 233 -6.98 -2.83 -23.65
CA ARG A 233 -6.62 -1.44 -23.99
C ARG A 233 -5.52 -0.89 -23.07
N ILE A 234 -4.76 0.05 -23.60
CA ILE A 234 -3.78 0.86 -22.85
C ILE A 234 -4.14 2.33 -23.02
N HIS A 235 -4.14 3.06 -21.92
CA HIS A 235 -4.24 4.51 -21.89
C HIS A 235 -2.85 5.11 -21.72
N THR A 236 -2.61 6.21 -22.42
CA THR A 236 -1.36 6.97 -22.38
C THR A 236 -1.63 8.37 -21.86
N THR A 237 -0.59 9.06 -21.40
CA THR A 237 -0.73 10.43 -20.86
C THR A 237 -1.17 11.46 -21.90
N SER A 238 -1.05 11.14 -23.19
CA SER A 238 -1.56 11.97 -24.29
C SER A 238 -3.07 11.91 -24.45
N GLY A 239 -3.74 11.00 -23.73
CA GLY A 239 -5.16 10.70 -23.88
C GLY A 239 -5.45 9.66 -24.97
N GLN A 240 -4.44 9.14 -25.68
CA GLN A 240 -4.66 8.04 -26.61
C GLN A 240 -5.05 6.77 -25.86
N VAL A 241 -6.08 6.10 -26.39
CA VAL A 241 -6.47 4.74 -25.99
C VAL A 241 -6.11 3.81 -27.14
N VAL A 242 -5.22 2.85 -26.90
CA VAL A 242 -4.71 1.93 -27.92
C VAL A 242 -5.10 0.48 -27.60
N SER A 243 -5.33 -0.33 -28.64
CA SER A 243 -5.62 -1.75 -28.47
C SER A 243 -4.36 -2.55 -28.15
N THR A 244 -4.37 -3.40 -27.13
CA THR A 244 -3.23 -4.27 -26.78
C THR A 244 -2.94 -5.35 -27.81
N ALA A 245 -3.89 -5.63 -28.70
CA ALA A 245 -3.74 -6.63 -29.76
C ALA A 245 -3.03 -6.09 -31.01
N SER A 246 -3.05 -4.77 -31.23
CA SER A 246 -2.53 -4.16 -32.47
C SER A 246 -1.73 -2.87 -32.29
N ILE A 247 -1.71 -2.28 -31.09
CA ILE A 247 -1.15 -0.95 -30.76
C ILE A 247 -1.77 0.20 -31.57
N ASN A 248 -2.83 -0.06 -32.34
CA ASN A 248 -3.57 1.00 -33.02
C ASN A 248 -4.44 1.78 -32.02
N GLN A 249 -4.51 3.09 -32.21
CA GLN A 249 -5.45 3.95 -31.48
C GLN A 249 -6.90 3.57 -31.80
N VAL A 250 -7.70 3.34 -30.76
CA VAL A 250 -9.12 2.98 -30.84
C VAL A 250 -10.04 4.08 -30.29
N ALA A 251 -9.52 4.95 -29.40
CA ALA A 251 -10.22 6.13 -28.91
C ALA A 251 -9.23 7.25 -28.53
N LEU A 252 -9.78 8.42 -28.21
CA LEU A 252 -9.03 9.58 -27.70
C LEU A 252 -9.86 10.24 -26.61
N VAL A 253 -9.27 10.40 -25.42
CA VAL A 253 -9.86 11.10 -24.28
C VAL A 253 -9.01 12.32 -23.91
N ALA A 254 -9.38 13.03 -22.84
CA ALA A 254 -8.57 14.12 -22.34
C ALA A 254 -7.15 13.62 -21.94
N PRO A 255 -6.09 14.40 -22.18
CA PRO A 255 -4.74 14.05 -21.76
C PRO A 255 -4.62 14.15 -20.23
N GLY A 256 -3.99 13.15 -19.60
CA GLY A 256 -3.92 13.04 -18.14
C GLY A 256 -3.37 11.69 -17.67
N PHE A 257 -3.15 11.56 -16.37
CA PHE A 257 -2.98 10.23 -15.78
C PHE A 257 -4.33 9.54 -15.74
N THR A 258 -4.37 8.29 -16.17
CA THR A 258 -5.59 7.48 -16.16
C THR A 258 -5.49 6.44 -15.08
N GLN A 259 -6.59 6.16 -14.39
CA GLN A 259 -6.72 4.97 -13.57
C GLN A 259 -8.13 4.40 -13.73
N TYR A 260 -8.23 3.08 -13.89
CA TYR A 260 -9.53 2.42 -13.90
C TYR A 260 -10.13 2.34 -12.49
N ALA A 261 -11.42 2.67 -12.38
CA ALA A 261 -12.19 2.46 -11.16
C ALA A 261 -12.73 1.02 -11.14
N ASP A 262 -13.30 0.61 -12.28
CA ASP A 262 -13.93 -0.69 -12.48
C ASP A 262 -14.02 -1.00 -13.99
N ASP A 263 -14.75 -2.05 -14.36
CA ASP A 263 -14.94 -2.47 -15.76
C ASP A 263 -15.77 -1.47 -16.59
N SER A 264 -16.50 -0.57 -15.95
CA SER A 264 -17.45 0.38 -16.55
C SER A 264 -16.96 1.83 -16.56
N HIS A 265 -16.07 2.21 -15.63
CA HIS A 265 -15.56 3.58 -15.52
C HIS A 265 -14.05 3.66 -15.28
N PHE A 266 -13.47 4.74 -15.79
CA PHE A 266 -12.11 5.15 -15.45
C PHE A 266 -12.05 6.66 -15.20
N TYR A 267 -11.04 7.09 -14.46
CA TYR A 267 -10.78 8.48 -14.17
C TYR A 267 -9.57 8.97 -14.96
N VAL A 268 -9.59 10.25 -15.31
CA VAL A 268 -8.44 10.94 -15.90
C VAL A 268 -8.16 12.21 -15.10
N ALA A 269 -7.00 12.26 -14.44
CA ALA A 269 -6.44 13.47 -13.85
C ALA A 269 -5.72 14.29 -14.93
N GLN A 270 -6.38 15.34 -15.41
CA GLN A 270 -5.99 16.08 -16.61
C GLN A 270 -4.84 17.06 -16.34
N PHE A 271 -3.91 17.15 -17.29
CA PHE A 271 -2.72 18.02 -17.19
C PHE A 271 -2.88 19.40 -17.82
N ASN A 272 -4.09 19.83 -18.20
CA ASN A 272 -4.30 20.94 -19.13
C ASN A 272 -3.68 22.28 -18.68
N ASN A 273 -2.40 22.46 -19.00
CA ASN A 273 -1.68 23.71 -19.14
C ASN A 273 -1.91 24.21 -20.57
N TYR A 274 -2.89 25.08 -20.78
CA TYR A 274 -2.79 26.19 -21.75
C TYR A 274 -3.81 27.32 -21.50
N ASP A 275 -4.87 27.12 -20.70
CA ASP A 275 -5.85 28.21 -20.39
C ASP A 275 -6.52 28.16 -19.00
N ALA A 276 -6.18 27.20 -18.11
CA ALA A 276 -6.80 27.05 -16.80
C ALA A 276 -5.79 27.26 -15.65
N ASP A 277 -6.29 27.78 -14.53
CA ASP A 277 -5.56 28.13 -13.32
C ASP A 277 -4.51 27.05 -12.92
N PRO A 278 -3.19 27.38 -12.81
CA PRO A 278 -2.16 26.42 -12.40
C PRO A 278 -2.35 25.89 -10.97
N ASN A 279 -3.36 26.38 -10.25
CA ASN A 279 -3.67 25.97 -8.89
C ASN A 279 -4.67 24.80 -8.79
N ILE A 280 -5.24 24.34 -9.91
CA ILE A 280 -6.26 23.28 -9.90
C ILE A 280 -5.93 22.13 -10.84
N THR A 281 -6.28 20.91 -10.44
CA THR A 281 -6.32 19.75 -11.35
C THR A 281 -7.76 19.33 -11.58
N ILE A 282 -8.12 19.04 -12.83
CA ILE A 282 -9.43 18.52 -13.18
C ILE A 282 -9.32 17.00 -13.22
N VAL A 283 -10.17 16.31 -12.47
CA VAL A 283 -10.37 14.86 -12.60
C VAL A 283 -11.71 14.65 -13.29
N ALA A 284 -11.73 13.84 -14.35
CA ALA A 284 -12.96 13.51 -15.08
C ALA A 284 -13.16 12.00 -15.11
N SER A 285 -14.39 11.55 -14.88
CA SER A 285 -14.80 10.15 -15.07
C SER A 285 -15.27 9.94 -16.50
N PHE A 286 -14.97 8.78 -17.08
CA PHE A 286 -15.34 8.37 -18.42
C PHE A 286 -15.92 6.95 -18.41
N ASP A 287 -16.89 6.71 -19.28
CA ASP A 287 -17.43 5.37 -19.53
C ASP A 287 -16.47 4.57 -20.44
N THR A 288 -16.19 3.31 -20.06
CA THR A 288 -15.18 2.45 -20.72
C THR A 288 -15.58 2.02 -22.14
N THR A 289 -16.85 2.15 -22.51
CA THR A 289 -17.37 1.72 -23.81
C THR A 289 -17.51 2.89 -24.79
N THR A 290 -18.05 4.00 -24.32
CA THR A 290 -18.36 5.19 -25.12
C THR A 290 -17.24 6.22 -25.12
N PHE A 291 -16.33 6.17 -24.14
CA PHE A 291 -15.26 7.16 -23.92
C PHE A 291 -15.76 8.59 -23.77
N LEU A 292 -17.02 8.76 -23.34
CA LEU A 292 -17.61 10.06 -23.06
C LEU A 292 -17.48 10.38 -21.57
N PRO A 293 -17.20 11.66 -21.22
CA PRO A 293 -17.13 12.06 -19.83
C PRO A 293 -18.51 11.98 -19.16
N SER A 294 -18.56 11.48 -17.93
CA SER A 294 -19.77 11.30 -17.13
C SER A 294 -19.85 12.25 -15.93
N ALA A 295 -18.70 12.63 -15.36
CA ALA A 295 -18.59 13.54 -14.22
C ALA A 295 -17.21 14.24 -14.18
N GLU A 296 -17.12 15.39 -13.52
CA GLU A 296 -15.87 16.14 -13.34
C GLU A 296 -15.77 16.71 -11.92
N TRP A 297 -14.54 16.72 -11.39
CA TRP A 297 -14.16 17.28 -10.10
C TRP A 297 -12.98 18.24 -10.27
N THR A 298 -12.92 19.26 -9.43
CA THR A 298 -11.80 20.21 -9.38
C THR A 298 -11.06 20.03 -8.06
N LEU A 299 -9.79 19.65 -8.15
CA LEU A 299 -8.90 19.46 -7.01
C LEU A 299 -8.05 20.72 -6.82
N PRO A 300 -7.95 21.28 -5.59
CA PRO A 300 -7.07 22.40 -5.30
C PRO A 300 -5.62 21.92 -5.14
N CYS A 301 -5.04 21.37 -6.21
CA CYS A 301 -3.65 20.92 -6.24
C CYS A 301 -2.82 21.82 -7.17
N PRO A 302 -2.04 22.77 -6.61
CA PRO A 302 -1.22 23.64 -7.42
C PRO A 302 -0.05 22.90 -8.04
N HIS A 303 0.00 22.94 -9.37
CA HIS A 303 1.10 22.40 -10.15
C HIS A 303 1.66 23.48 -11.10
N SER A 304 2.97 23.62 -11.08
CA SER A 304 3.73 24.45 -12.00
C SER A 304 4.41 23.55 -13.04
N PHE A 305 4.98 24.12 -14.10
CA PHE A 305 5.85 23.35 -15.00
C PHE A 305 7.00 22.63 -14.25
N SER A 306 7.46 23.17 -13.11
CA SER A 306 8.47 22.55 -12.24
C SER A 306 7.91 21.52 -11.25
N SER A 307 6.59 21.51 -11.02
CA SER A 307 5.90 20.57 -10.13
C SER A 307 4.75 19.87 -10.85
N ALA A 308 5.02 19.44 -12.09
CA ALA A 308 4.06 18.68 -12.88
C ALA A 308 3.63 17.44 -12.09
N PRO A 309 2.35 17.02 -12.21
CA PRO A 309 1.89 15.78 -11.62
C PRO A 309 2.82 14.62 -11.96
N LYS A 310 3.09 13.80 -10.96
CA LYS A 310 3.97 12.64 -11.01
C LYS A 310 3.19 11.34 -11.07
N ASP A 311 2.09 11.31 -10.31
CA ASP A 311 1.25 10.13 -10.20
C ASP A 311 -0.17 10.50 -9.74
N PHE A 312 -1.10 9.57 -9.92
CA PHE A 312 -2.51 9.74 -9.61
C PHE A 312 -3.11 8.44 -9.09
N ILE A 313 -3.88 8.54 -8.00
CA ILE A 313 -4.67 7.44 -7.44
C ILE A 313 -6.11 7.95 -7.22
N ALA A 314 -7.08 7.27 -7.79
CA ALA A 314 -8.46 7.25 -7.36
C ALA A 314 -8.58 6.25 -6.20
N LEU A 315 -9.15 6.71 -5.09
CA LEU A 315 -9.38 5.86 -3.94
C LEU A 315 -10.55 4.89 -4.22
N PRO A 316 -10.55 3.71 -3.59
CA PRO A 316 -11.64 2.75 -3.65
C PRO A 316 -13.01 3.37 -3.41
N ASP A 317 -14.04 2.77 -4.03
CA ASP A 317 -15.45 3.13 -3.89
C ASP A 317 -15.80 4.60 -4.21
N GLY A 318 -14.89 5.29 -4.93
CA GLY A 318 -15.04 6.70 -5.25
C GLY A 318 -14.85 7.63 -4.05
N ALA A 319 -14.16 7.17 -2.99
CA ALA A 319 -13.93 7.94 -1.76
C ALA A 319 -13.19 9.26 -2.01
N GLY A 320 -12.37 9.31 -3.07
CA GLY A 320 -11.68 10.54 -3.45
C GLY A 320 -10.56 10.30 -4.44
N PHE A 321 -9.72 11.33 -4.56
CA PHE A 321 -8.64 11.38 -5.52
C PHE A 321 -7.38 11.94 -4.86
N LEU A 322 -6.24 11.32 -5.14
CA LEU A 322 -4.92 11.73 -4.74
C LEU A 322 -4.05 12.03 -5.96
N ILE A 323 -3.30 13.12 -5.89
CA ILE A 323 -2.36 13.53 -6.93
C ILE A 323 -1.02 13.82 -6.26
N LEU A 324 0.01 13.18 -6.77
CA LEU A 324 1.39 13.47 -6.39
C LEU A 324 1.96 14.56 -7.29
N THR A 325 2.47 15.66 -6.71
CA THR A 325 3.04 16.80 -7.47
C THR A 325 4.34 17.28 -6.84
N GLY A 326 5.48 17.13 -7.53
CA GLY A 326 6.78 17.54 -6.97
C GLY A 326 6.96 17.01 -5.54
N ALA A 327 6.97 17.90 -4.55
CA ALA A 327 7.09 17.54 -3.12
C ALA A 327 5.78 17.40 -2.34
N LYS A 328 4.62 17.41 -2.99
CA LYS A 328 3.31 17.42 -2.35
C LYS A 328 2.47 16.22 -2.72
N LEU A 329 1.74 15.70 -1.74
CA LEU A 329 0.57 14.86 -1.95
C LEU A 329 -0.67 15.74 -1.76
N CYS A 330 -1.43 15.93 -2.83
CA CYS A 330 -2.69 16.64 -2.80
C CYS A 330 -3.86 15.67 -2.92
N GLY A 331 -5.05 16.10 -2.51
CA GLY A 331 -6.24 15.30 -2.77
C GLY A 331 -7.54 16.03 -2.50
N LEU A 332 -8.62 15.44 -3.02
CA LEU A 332 -10.00 15.78 -2.71
C LEU A 332 -10.68 14.51 -2.25
N ILE A 333 -11.11 14.51 -1.00
CA ILE A 333 -11.82 13.40 -0.38
C ILE A 333 -13.26 13.84 -0.13
N GLY A 334 -14.23 13.02 -0.52
CA GLY A 334 -15.65 13.33 -0.30
C GLY A 334 -16.00 13.36 1.20
N ASP A 335 -17.15 13.95 1.57
CA ASP A 335 -17.60 14.06 2.99
C ASP A 335 -17.73 12.72 3.73
N ASN A 336 -17.85 11.61 2.99
CA ASN A 336 -17.86 10.23 3.52
C ASN A 336 -16.44 9.61 3.49
N GLY A 337 -15.42 10.47 3.51
CA GLY A 337 -14.02 10.21 3.17
C GLY A 337 -13.19 9.32 4.08
N ALA A 338 -13.79 8.33 4.72
CA ALA A 338 -13.03 7.18 5.17
C ALA A 338 -13.31 6.03 4.19
N LEU A 339 -12.28 5.23 3.96
CA LEU A 339 -12.40 3.98 3.21
C LEU A 339 -13.49 3.12 3.87
N ASP A 340 -14.14 2.24 3.12
CA ASP A 340 -15.15 1.28 3.60
C ASP A 340 -14.63 -0.08 3.13
N ALA A 341 -13.64 -0.60 3.85
CA ALA A 341 -12.76 -1.62 3.29
C ALA A 341 -13.46 -2.99 3.11
N ASP A 342 -14.59 -3.21 3.78
CA ASP A 342 -15.41 -4.41 3.62
C ASP A 342 -16.70 -4.20 2.81
N GLY A 343 -16.99 -2.96 2.42
CA GLY A 343 -18.11 -2.57 1.56
C GLY A 343 -19.48 -2.72 2.22
N ASP A 344 -19.55 -2.63 3.54
CA ASP A 344 -20.79 -2.83 4.29
C ASP A 344 -21.68 -1.58 4.36
N GLY A 345 -21.15 -0.43 3.94
CA GLY A 345 -21.82 0.86 3.92
C GLY A 345 -21.56 1.74 5.14
N VAL A 346 -20.66 1.33 6.05
CA VAL A 346 -20.13 2.10 7.16
C VAL A 346 -18.66 2.40 6.90
N ILE A 347 -18.29 3.67 7.01
CA ILE A 347 -16.92 4.08 6.73
C ILE A 347 -15.97 3.60 7.84
N ASP A 348 -14.76 3.15 7.54
CA ASP A 348 -13.74 2.56 8.42
C ASP A 348 -13.52 3.35 9.72
N THR A 349 -13.60 4.68 9.65
CA THR A 349 -13.40 5.55 10.84
C THR A 349 -14.58 5.56 11.81
N SER A 350 -15.74 5.11 11.35
CA SER A 350 -16.99 4.98 12.11
C SER A 350 -17.46 3.52 12.20
N ASP A 351 -16.68 2.59 11.64
CA ASP A 351 -16.96 1.18 11.59
C ASP A 351 -16.30 0.47 12.78
N ASN A 352 -17.08 -0.31 13.53
CA ASN A 352 -16.59 -1.12 14.63
C ASN A 352 -15.98 -2.47 14.17
N CYS A 353 -16.13 -2.83 12.89
CA CYS A 353 -15.43 -3.92 12.22
C CYS A 353 -14.97 -3.54 10.80
N PRO A 354 -13.98 -2.63 10.63
CA PRO A 354 -13.57 -2.07 9.33
C PRO A 354 -13.16 -3.05 8.22
N TYR A 355 -13.11 -4.36 8.48
CA TYR A 355 -12.65 -5.37 7.54
C TYR A 355 -13.60 -6.58 7.45
N ASP A 356 -14.70 -6.60 8.21
CA ASP A 356 -15.62 -7.72 8.33
C ASP A 356 -17.08 -7.24 8.31
N SER A 357 -17.66 -7.27 7.10
CA SER A 357 -18.94 -6.64 6.79
C SER A 357 -20.03 -6.86 7.84
N ASN A 358 -20.43 -5.78 8.52
CA ASN A 358 -21.47 -5.75 9.53
C ASN A 358 -22.31 -4.44 9.47
N PRO A 359 -23.17 -4.26 8.44
CA PRO A 359 -23.88 -2.99 8.22
C PRO A 359 -24.77 -2.52 9.39
N GLY A 360 -25.10 -3.44 10.30
CA GLY A 360 -25.89 -3.20 11.50
C GLY A 360 -25.08 -2.65 12.68
N GLN A 361 -23.75 -2.67 12.59
CA GLN A 361 -22.79 -2.22 13.61
C GLN A 361 -23.12 -2.83 14.99
N GLU A 362 -23.54 -4.09 15.00
CA GLU A 362 -23.83 -4.81 16.23
C GLU A 362 -22.56 -4.88 17.10
N ASN A 363 -22.71 -4.51 18.38
CA ASN A 363 -21.66 -4.54 19.39
C ASN A 363 -22.37 -4.75 20.73
N ALA A 364 -22.54 -6.02 21.10
CA ALA A 364 -23.44 -6.43 22.17
C ALA A 364 -22.89 -6.11 23.56
N ASP A 365 -21.58 -6.02 23.73
CA ASP A 365 -20.94 -5.68 24.99
C ASP A 365 -20.47 -4.22 25.09
N GLY A 366 -20.37 -3.53 23.97
CA GLY A 366 -20.07 -2.10 23.88
C GLY A 366 -18.58 -1.78 23.95
N ASP A 367 -17.70 -2.72 23.59
CA ASP A 367 -16.26 -2.48 23.50
C ASP A 367 -15.87 -1.77 22.19
N ALA A 368 -14.59 -1.81 21.79
CA ALA A 368 -14.12 -1.13 20.58
C ALA A 368 -14.38 -1.93 19.29
N TYR A 369 -14.81 -3.18 19.37
CA TYR A 369 -14.97 -4.12 18.28
C TYR A 369 -16.46 -4.49 18.10
N GLY A 370 -16.90 -4.71 16.86
CA GLY A 370 -18.24 -5.21 16.59
C GLY A 370 -18.34 -6.73 16.73
N ASP A 371 -19.56 -7.24 16.87
CA ASP A 371 -19.86 -8.66 17.11
C ASP A 371 -19.21 -9.62 16.09
N VAL A 372 -18.94 -9.13 14.86
CA VAL A 372 -18.41 -9.94 13.76
C VAL A 372 -16.90 -10.12 13.84
N CYS A 373 -16.16 -9.07 14.25
CA CYS A 373 -14.70 -9.05 14.34
C CYS A 373 -14.19 -9.20 15.78
N ASP A 374 -15.09 -9.15 16.77
CA ASP A 374 -14.76 -9.42 18.16
C ASP A 374 -14.65 -10.94 18.42
N PRO A 375 -13.49 -11.45 18.87
CA PRO A 375 -13.36 -12.84 19.29
C PRO A 375 -14.23 -13.21 20.51
N TYR A 376 -14.70 -12.25 21.31
CA TYR A 376 -15.57 -12.49 22.46
C TYR A 376 -16.75 -11.50 22.54
N PRO A 377 -17.75 -11.58 21.62
CA PRO A 377 -18.86 -10.61 21.42
C PRO A 377 -19.83 -10.34 22.59
N ALA A 378 -19.53 -10.82 23.80
CA ALA A 378 -20.36 -10.66 24.99
C ALA A 378 -19.52 -10.32 26.23
N ASP A 379 -18.25 -9.97 26.05
CA ASP A 379 -17.30 -9.66 27.11
C ASP A 379 -16.59 -8.32 26.84
N PRO A 380 -17.07 -7.22 27.44
CA PRO A 380 -16.65 -5.87 27.10
C PRO A 380 -15.19 -5.55 27.43
N ASP A 381 -14.55 -6.39 28.25
CA ASP A 381 -13.16 -6.21 28.62
C ASP A 381 -12.24 -7.20 27.90
N ASN A 382 -12.77 -8.13 27.10
CA ASN A 382 -12.03 -9.24 26.49
C ASN A 382 -11.18 -10.04 27.52
N LEU A 383 -11.54 -9.93 28.81
CA LEU A 383 -10.80 -10.44 29.96
C LEU A 383 -11.18 -11.87 30.31
N SER A 384 -12.35 -12.34 29.90
CA SER A 384 -12.79 -13.71 30.08
C SER A 384 -11.91 -14.69 29.31
N ALA A 385 -11.27 -14.25 28.22
CA ALA A 385 -10.19 -14.94 27.52
C ALA A 385 -8.91 -15.02 28.35
N CYS A 386 -8.47 -13.89 28.93
CA CYS A 386 -7.34 -13.87 29.87
C CYS A 386 -7.61 -14.75 31.09
N LEU A 387 -8.86 -14.84 31.54
CA LEU A 387 -9.29 -15.70 32.65
C LEU A 387 -9.51 -17.16 32.24
N PHE A 388 -9.81 -17.46 30.97
CA PHE A 388 -9.89 -18.84 30.46
C PHE A 388 -8.50 -19.42 30.17
N ASP A 389 -7.57 -18.62 29.64
CA ASP A 389 -6.15 -19.02 29.51
C ASP A 389 -5.45 -19.08 30.88
N ALA A 390 -5.75 -18.14 31.79
CA ALA A 390 -5.31 -18.25 33.19
C ALA A 390 -6.05 -19.36 33.97
N GLY A 391 -7.27 -19.72 33.56
CA GLY A 391 -8.10 -20.75 34.18
C GLY A 391 -7.81 -22.17 33.69
N GLN A 392 -7.19 -22.31 32.51
CA GLN A 392 -6.56 -23.55 32.06
C GLN A 392 -5.16 -23.74 32.69
N GLN A 393 -4.57 -22.69 33.27
CA GLN A 393 -3.39 -22.75 34.13
C GLN A 393 -3.77 -22.69 35.61
N ASP A 394 -4.69 -23.55 36.05
CA ASP A 394 -4.94 -23.76 37.48
C ASP A 394 -3.72 -24.44 38.15
N GLN A 395 -2.73 -23.61 38.49
CA GLN A 395 -1.97 -23.81 39.70
C GLN A 395 -2.42 -22.71 40.65
N THR A 396 -3.48 -22.98 41.43
CA THR A 396 -3.81 -22.19 42.63
C THR A 396 -2.52 -21.73 43.34
N ILE A 397 -2.52 -20.54 43.97
CA ILE A 397 -1.38 -20.10 44.80
C ILE A 397 -0.97 -21.19 45.80
N GLU A 398 -1.93 -21.96 46.33
CA GLU A 398 -1.66 -23.13 47.16
C GLU A 398 -0.94 -24.27 46.40
N GLY A 399 -1.32 -24.56 45.16
CA GLY A 399 -0.64 -25.52 44.28
C GLY A 399 0.79 -25.11 43.89
N LEU A 400 0.99 -23.83 43.54
CA LEU A 400 2.31 -23.26 43.28
C LEU A 400 3.20 -23.29 44.52
N LEU A 401 2.66 -22.96 45.70
CA LEU A 401 3.38 -23.05 46.97
C LEU A 401 3.78 -24.51 47.29
N LEU A 402 2.93 -25.48 46.97
CA LEU A 402 3.24 -26.90 47.15
C LEU A 402 4.37 -27.36 46.22
N GLN A 403 4.34 -26.97 44.95
CA GLN A 403 5.40 -27.30 43.98
C GLN A 403 6.72 -26.60 44.30
N VAL A 404 6.67 -25.33 44.73
CA VAL A 404 7.87 -24.61 45.21
C VAL A 404 8.45 -25.31 46.44
N GLN A 405 7.61 -25.84 47.34
CA GLN A 405 8.10 -26.60 48.49
C GLN A 405 8.72 -27.94 48.06
N GLN A 406 8.11 -28.67 47.12
CA GLN A 406 8.68 -29.91 46.58
C GLN A 406 10.03 -29.67 45.90
N LEU A 407 10.16 -28.61 45.11
CA LEU A 407 11.42 -28.24 44.46
C LEU A 407 12.49 -27.82 45.49
N LYS A 408 12.10 -27.17 46.59
CA LYS A 408 13.01 -26.86 47.70
C LYS A 408 13.49 -28.13 48.43
N ASP A 409 12.60 -29.09 48.63
CA ASP A 409 12.94 -30.38 49.25
C ASP A 409 13.84 -31.22 48.34
N GLU A 410 13.61 -31.20 47.02
CA GLU A 410 14.50 -31.81 46.03
C GLU A 410 15.87 -31.12 45.97
N LEU A 411 15.90 -29.79 46.00
CA LEU A 411 17.15 -29.03 46.04
C LEU A 411 17.96 -29.32 47.31
N ALA A 412 17.30 -29.45 48.46
CA ALA A 412 17.95 -29.81 49.72
C ALA A 412 18.60 -31.20 49.64
N ARG A 413 17.97 -32.15 48.95
CA ARG A 413 18.53 -33.50 48.69
C ARG A 413 19.69 -33.54 47.71
N LEU A 414 19.91 -32.45 46.97
CA LEU A 414 21.01 -32.30 46.02
C LEU A 414 22.15 -31.44 46.56
N THR A 415 21.95 -30.79 47.71
CA THR A 415 22.97 -29.95 48.32
C THR A 415 23.90 -30.83 49.13
N ASP A 416 25.20 -30.75 48.85
CA ASP A 416 26.29 -31.42 49.56
C ASP A 416 27.34 -30.31 49.81
N SER A 417 27.22 -29.66 50.97
CA SER A 417 27.93 -28.42 51.31
C SER A 417 29.43 -28.63 51.50
N ASP A 418 29.85 -29.80 51.96
CA ASP A 418 31.26 -30.13 52.17
C ASP A 418 31.83 -31.04 51.06
N ALA A 419 31.00 -31.40 50.08
CA ALA A 419 31.32 -32.13 48.86
C ALA A 419 31.99 -33.49 49.13
N ASP A 420 31.62 -34.15 50.22
CA ASP A 420 32.14 -35.46 50.61
C ASP A 420 31.44 -36.63 49.90
N GLY A 421 30.32 -36.37 49.23
CA GLY A 421 29.52 -37.31 48.47
C GLY A 421 28.22 -37.74 49.15
N VAL A 422 27.91 -37.22 50.34
CA VAL A 422 26.63 -37.42 51.05
C VAL A 422 25.88 -36.08 51.11
N PRO A 423 24.62 -36.00 50.63
CA PRO A 423 23.85 -34.77 50.71
C PRO A 423 23.65 -34.29 52.16
N ASP A 424 23.61 -32.98 52.38
CA ASP A 424 23.49 -32.32 53.69
C ASP A 424 22.32 -32.83 54.54
N VAL A 425 21.26 -33.30 53.90
CA VAL A 425 20.07 -33.85 54.57
C VAL A 425 20.30 -35.24 55.17
N ASP A 426 21.25 -35.98 54.63
CA ASP A 426 21.64 -37.34 55.05
C ASP A 426 23.01 -37.34 55.76
N ASP A 427 23.74 -36.22 55.75
CA ASP A 427 25.04 -36.04 56.39
C ASP A 427 24.91 -35.72 57.89
N LEU A 428 25.46 -36.60 58.73
CA LEU A 428 25.53 -36.43 60.19
C LEU A 428 26.87 -35.84 60.66
N CYS A 429 27.81 -35.60 59.76
CA CYS A 429 29.19 -35.21 60.00
C CYS A 429 29.65 -34.01 59.14
N PRO A 430 28.94 -32.87 59.15
CA PRO A 430 29.23 -31.74 58.29
C PRO A 430 30.63 -31.17 58.50
N GLY A 431 31.29 -30.83 57.39
CA GLY A 431 32.67 -30.34 57.34
C GLY A 431 33.70 -31.46 57.16
N THR A 432 33.28 -32.64 56.71
CA THR A 432 34.16 -33.66 56.19
C THR A 432 34.90 -33.11 54.96
N ARG A 433 36.12 -33.59 54.73
CA ARG A 433 36.91 -33.08 53.60
C ARG A 433 36.24 -33.50 52.28
N PRO A 434 36.18 -32.62 51.27
CA PRO A 434 35.64 -32.95 49.96
C PRO A 434 36.23 -34.25 49.41
N ARG A 435 35.36 -35.16 48.95
CA ARG A 435 35.68 -36.49 48.39
C ARG A 435 36.43 -37.43 49.33
N ALA A 436 36.34 -37.24 50.64
CA ALA A 436 36.84 -38.22 51.59
C ALA A 436 36.09 -39.55 51.46
N LYS A 437 36.71 -40.66 51.87
CA LYS A 437 35.98 -41.92 52.04
C LYS A 437 35.16 -41.84 53.33
N VAL A 438 33.87 -41.69 53.19
CA VAL A 438 32.87 -41.62 54.27
C VAL A 438 32.01 -42.86 54.32
N ASP A 439 31.31 -43.06 55.44
CA ASP A 439 30.22 -44.03 55.53
C ASP A 439 28.91 -43.44 54.96
N ASP A 440 27.81 -44.19 55.08
CA ASP A 440 26.50 -43.80 54.52
C ASP A 440 25.91 -42.54 55.18
N PHE A 441 26.56 -41.98 56.22
CA PHE A 441 26.12 -40.81 56.97
C PHE A 441 27.11 -39.63 56.87
N GLY A 442 28.04 -39.63 55.91
CA GLY A 442 29.02 -38.54 55.71
C GLY A 442 30.18 -38.55 56.71
N CYS A 443 30.31 -39.58 57.55
CA CYS A 443 31.35 -39.62 58.57
C CYS A 443 32.63 -40.32 58.06
N SER A 444 33.78 -39.63 58.14
CA SER A 444 35.07 -40.29 57.91
C SER A 444 35.43 -41.26 59.04
N ARG A 445 36.38 -42.18 58.82
CA ARG A 445 36.91 -43.08 59.88
C ARG A 445 37.37 -42.39 61.17
N LYS A 446 37.67 -41.09 61.11
CA LYS A 446 38.06 -40.29 62.30
C LYS A 446 36.88 -39.70 63.04
N GLN A 447 35.76 -39.48 62.34
CA GLN A 447 34.50 -38.95 62.85
C GLN A 447 33.54 -40.07 63.28
N SER A 448 33.62 -41.25 62.66
CA SER A 448 32.83 -42.44 62.99
C SER A 448 33.31 -43.09 64.31
N ARG A 449 32.90 -42.55 65.47
CA ARG A 449 33.07 -43.18 66.78
C ARG A 449 31.92 -42.92 67.72
#